data_AF-A0A5N5DN88-F1
#
_entry.id   AF-A0A5N5DN88-F1
#
_cell.length_a   1.000
_cell.length_b   1.000
_cell.length_c   1.000
_cell.angle_alpha   90.00
_cell.angle_beta   90.00
_cell.angle_gamma   90.00
#
_symmetry.space_group_name_H-M   'P 1'
#
loop_
_entity.id
_entity.type
_entity.pdbx_description
1 polymer ?
#
loop_
_entity_poly.entity_id
_entity_poly.type
_entity_poly.pdbx_seq_one_letter_code
_entity_poly.pdbx_strand_id
1 'polypeptide(L)'
;MQLQAPTQIALLAPAVAAYTSVGPCSWTTTSTIAATATTYTSAPCPTVTGHFAVAEDMEGTFQLNGIEEIQGSLTINGAEKLDRIDLGDLKKLDGLFISSSSVEWDGISWPNLHTVKEVHWAHVLFNSSGNNPKLKGVEDLYLYDTKINDPSDVFEVEAGKYIYIGDNANMKNITLPDLKSVSIALEIFGNAPSVAISFPELKWVNDLLVSGVGKRPGWGGATILPSSLDLPKLVEVKGDLIISDSHGLDSVIAPSLMRVHGNLKVVNNAGLQTMPFENLYSVDGDLVYNGSFSALSGQVRHTIGMVSYETDNDFSCCRHYGSTIDYQGGYYCKSASESCSTAKIALSWTTPTPTPTPTPRGRSNDRLEWWALLIICMIVGAILVAIFVFEYRRRSRLKVALASARKHSRVRLPTVNTSTVRAPSPNALPPPPVYRPRADDADAILPPPVTAMAPPPKYSEAVGSEAEKATLEMEYRNRD
;
A
#
# COMPACT_ATOMS: atom_id res chain seq x y z
N MET A 1 -78.09 -44.63 -15.39
CA MET A 1 -78.30 -43.36 -16.11
C MET A 1 -76.93 -42.77 -16.38
N GLN A 2 -76.58 -42.59 -17.67
CA GLN A 2 -75.72 -41.54 -18.29
C GLN A 2 -74.57 -40.91 -17.45
N LEU A 3 -73.33 -40.68 -17.91
CA LEU A 3 -72.75 -40.35 -19.22
C LEU A 3 -71.20 -40.41 -19.12
N GLN A 4 -70.56 -40.83 -20.21
CA GLN A 4 -69.34 -40.32 -20.90
C GLN A 4 -68.16 -39.59 -20.20
N ALA A 5 -66.95 -40.01 -20.66
CA ALA A 5 -65.53 -39.58 -20.60
C ALA A 5 -65.18 -38.05 -20.69
N PRO A 6 -63.90 -37.57 -20.72
CA PRO A 6 -62.62 -38.28 -20.84
C PRO A 6 -61.38 -37.77 -20.04
N THR A 7 -60.35 -38.60 -20.15
CA THR A 7 -58.89 -38.46 -20.05
C THR A 7 -58.27 -37.09 -20.39
N GLN A 8 -57.36 -36.60 -19.55
CA GLN A 8 -56.15 -35.88 -19.97
C GLN A 8 -54.96 -36.25 -19.06
N ILE A 9 -53.97 -36.93 -19.64
CA ILE A 9 -52.65 -37.15 -19.06
C ILE A 9 -51.80 -35.96 -19.50
N ALA A 10 -51.43 -35.09 -18.56
CA ALA A 10 -50.49 -34.01 -18.81
C ALA A 10 -49.06 -34.58 -18.79
N LEU A 11 -48.42 -34.66 -19.96
CA LEU A 11 -46.98 -34.82 -20.08
C LEU A 11 -46.30 -33.55 -19.52
N LEU A 12 -45.65 -33.66 -18.37
CA LEU A 12 -44.62 -32.72 -17.93
C LEU A 12 -43.32 -33.11 -18.65
N ALA A 13 -42.96 -32.36 -19.69
CA ALA A 13 -41.61 -32.40 -20.25
C ALA A 13 -40.69 -31.60 -19.32
N PRO A 14 -39.57 -32.16 -18.81
CA PRO A 14 -38.52 -31.33 -18.26
C PRO A 14 -37.85 -30.63 -19.44
N ALA A 15 -38.00 -29.30 -19.52
CA ALA A 15 -37.18 -28.47 -20.38
C ALA A 15 -35.75 -28.47 -19.84
N VAL A 16 -34.98 -29.51 -20.18
CA VAL A 16 -33.53 -29.47 -20.07
C VAL A 16 -33.05 -28.53 -21.18
N ALA A 17 -32.80 -27.27 -20.83
CA ALA A 17 -32.05 -26.38 -21.71
C ALA A 17 -30.62 -26.93 -21.81
N ALA A 18 -30.35 -27.66 -22.88
CA ALA A 18 -29.00 -28.02 -23.27
C ALA A 18 -28.30 -26.74 -23.76
N TYR A 19 -27.52 -26.10 -22.89
CA TYR A 19 -26.57 -25.07 -23.29
C TYR A 19 -25.31 -25.76 -23.81
N THR A 20 -25.32 -26.23 -25.06
CA THR A 20 -24.09 -26.57 -25.80
C THR A 20 -23.65 -25.36 -26.61
N SER A 21 -23.21 -24.32 -25.91
CA SER A 21 -22.28 -23.34 -26.48
C SER A 21 -21.07 -23.28 -25.56
N VAL A 22 -19.96 -23.86 -26.00
CA VAL A 22 -18.65 -23.64 -25.39
C VAL A 22 -18.35 -22.16 -25.56
N GLY A 23 -18.72 -21.36 -24.56
CA GLY A 23 -18.27 -19.97 -24.49
C GLY A 23 -16.75 -19.96 -24.36
N PRO A 24 -16.05 -18.96 -24.92
CA PRO A 24 -14.60 -18.87 -24.73
C PRO A 24 -14.31 -18.71 -23.24
N CYS A 25 -13.39 -19.51 -22.69
CA CYS A 25 -12.87 -19.36 -21.31
C CYS A 25 -12.08 -18.04 -21.12
N SER A 26 -12.26 -17.07 -22.00
CA SER A 26 -11.51 -15.83 -22.10
C SER A 26 -12.46 -14.70 -22.50
N TRP A 27 -12.52 -13.68 -21.65
CA TRP A 27 -13.32 -12.47 -21.84
C TRP A 27 -12.42 -11.25 -21.80
N THR A 28 -12.60 -10.34 -22.77
CA THR A 28 -11.83 -9.09 -22.84
C THR A 28 -12.49 -7.95 -22.06
N THR A 29 -13.75 -8.09 -21.69
CA THR A 29 -14.55 -7.12 -20.93
C THR A 29 -15.01 -7.75 -19.62
N THR A 30 -15.35 -6.92 -18.63
CA THR A 30 -15.93 -7.41 -17.38
C THR A 30 -17.28 -8.08 -17.65
N SER A 31 -17.42 -9.33 -17.20
CA SER A 31 -18.66 -10.11 -17.29
C SER A 31 -19.43 -9.97 -15.98
N THR A 32 -20.67 -9.48 -16.05
CA THR A 32 -21.54 -9.36 -14.87
C THR A 32 -22.33 -10.65 -14.66
N ILE A 33 -22.27 -11.20 -13.45
CA ILE A 33 -23.06 -12.34 -13.01
C ILE A 33 -24.39 -11.80 -12.48
N ALA A 34 -25.48 -12.11 -13.18
CA ALA A 34 -26.82 -11.59 -12.90
C ALA A 34 -27.38 -12.07 -11.56
N ALA A 35 -28.22 -11.26 -10.91
CA ALA A 35 -28.84 -11.56 -9.62
C ALA A 35 -29.65 -12.87 -9.58
N THR A 36 -30.21 -13.31 -10.71
CA THR A 36 -30.94 -14.59 -10.81
C THR A 36 -30.03 -15.82 -10.78
N ALA A 37 -28.72 -15.65 -10.90
CA ALA A 37 -27.74 -16.73 -10.85
C ALA A 37 -27.25 -16.92 -9.41
N THR A 38 -27.92 -17.78 -8.65
CA THR A 38 -27.48 -18.20 -7.31
C THR A 38 -26.21 -19.08 -7.36
N THR A 39 -25.93 -19.67 -8.51
CA THR A 39 -24.70 -20.44 -8.77
C THR A 39 -24.14 -20.01 -10.11
N TYR A 40 -22.86 -19.65 -10.12
CA TYR A 40 -22.10 -19.46 -11.35
C TYR A 40 -21.23 -20.68 -11.61
N THR A 41 -21.47 -21.32 -12.75
CA THR A 41 -20.64 -22.38 -13.30
C THR A 41 -20.30 -21.97 -14.71
N SER A 42 -19.00 -21.78 -15.01
CA SER A 42 -18.61 -21.64 -16.40
C SER A 42 -18.79 -22.99 -17.12
N ALA A 43 -18.96 -22.96 -18.44
CA ALA A 43 -18.65 -24.11 -19.32
C ALA A 43 -17.28 -24.72 -18.92
N PRO A 44 -16.90 -25.97 -19.27
CA PRO A 44 -15.89 -26.81 -18.58
C PRO A 44 -14.44 -26.27 -18.57
N CYS A 45 -14.26 -25.10 -17.99
CA CYS A 45 -13.09 -24.24 -17.97
C CYS A 45 -12.67 -24.14 -16.51
N PRO A 46 -11.74 -24.99 -16.03
CA PRO A 46 -11.20 -24.84 -14.69
C PRO A 46 -10.41 -23.53 -14.56
N THR A 47 -9.83 -23.04 -15.67
CA THR A 47 -9.16 -21.74 -15.73
C THR A 47 -9.93 -20.80 -16.63
N VAL A 48 -10.12 -19.58 -16.15
CA VAL A 48 -10.89 -18.53 -16.80
C VAL A 48 -10.04 -17.26 -16.85
N THR A 49 -9.99 -16.59 -18.01
CA THR A 49 -9.32 -15.28 -18.17
C THR A 49 -10.36 -14.18 -18.31
N GLY A 50 -10.25 -13.12 -17.51
CA GLY A 50 -11.15 -11.97 -17.58
C GLY A 50 -11.56 -11.45 -16.20
N HIS A 51 -12.38 -10.41 -16.20
CA HIS A 51 -12.88 -9.77 -14.98
C HIS A 51 -14.36 -10.14 -14.78
N PHE A 52 -14.76 -10.41 -13.55
CA PHE A 52 -16.11 -10.78 -13.15
C PHE A 52 -16.63 -9.78 -12.14
N ALA A 53 -17.89 -9.39 -12.29
CA ALA A 53 -18.60 -8.59 -11.30
C ALA A 53 -19.88 -9.31 -10.88
N VAL A 54 -20.18 -9.34 -9.59
CA VAL A 54 -21.49 -9.80 -9.10
C VAL A 54 -22.47 -8.62 -9.14
N ALA A 55 -23.70 -8.85 -9.60
CA ALA A 55 -24.72 -7.81 -9.67
C ALA A 55 -25.07 -7.26 -8.27
N GLU A 56 -25.29 -5.95 -8.18
CA GLU A 56 -25.59 -5.22 -6.93
C GLU A 56 -26.92 -5.65 -6.30
N ASP A 57 -27.88 -6.08 -7.12
CA ASP A 57 -29.20 -6.54 -6.70
C ASP A 57 -29.26 -8.04 -6.39
N MET A 58 -28.11 -8.74 -6.37
CA MET A 58 -28.07 -10.15 -6.02
C MET A 58 -28.48 -10.37 -4.56
N GLU A 59 -29.35 -11.35 -4.34
CA GLU A 59 -29.88 -11.70 -3.02
C GLU A 59 -29.47 -13.14 -2.66
N GLY A 60 -29.31 -13.42 -1.37
CA GLY A 60 -29.03 -14.77 -0.88
C GLY A 60 -27.56 -15.18 -1.01
N THR A 61 -27.30 -16.36 -1.57
CA THR A 61 -25.93 -16.91 -1.67
C THR A 61 -25.39 -16.83 -3.09
N PHE A 62 -24.20 -16.23 -3.24
CA PHE A 62 -23.38 -16.34 -4.45
C PHE A 62 -22.44 -17.54 -4.32
N GLN A 63 -22.50 -18.49 -5.26
CA GLN A 63 -21.61 -19.66 -5.29
C GLN A 63 -20.84 -19.74 -6.61
N LEU A 64 -19.55 -20.02 -6.50
CA LEU A 64 -18.66 -20.29 -7.64
C LEU A 64 -18.27 -21.78 -7.66
N ASN A 65 -18.78 -22.51 -8.66
CA ASN A 65 -18.56 -23.96 -8.77
C ASN A 65 -17.83 -24.30 -10.07
N GLY A 66 -16.83 -25.20 -9.98
CA GLY A 66 -16.09 -25.73 -11.13
C GLY A 66 -15.01 -24.82 -11.72
N ILE A 67 -14.78 -23.63 -11.14
CA ILE A 67 -13.70 -22.72 -11.53
C ILE A 67 -12.59 -22.80 -10.49
N GLU A 68 -11.40 -23.20 -10.92
CA GLU A 68 -10.21 -23.33 -10.08
C GLU A 68 -9.28 -22.11 -10.18
N GLU A 69 -9.25 -21.39 -11.29
CA GLU A 69 -8.39 -20.22 -11.48
C GLU A 69 -9.08 -19.10 -12.27
N ILE A 70 -9.01 -17.88 -11.76
CA ILE A 70 -9.40 -16.66 -12.48
C ILE A 70 -8.14 -15.81 -12.72
N GLN A 71 -7.74 -15.73 -13.98
CA GLN A 71 -6.72 -14.81 -14.48
C GLN A 71 -7.36 -13.45 -14.76
N GLY A 72 -7.55 -12.70 -13.69
CA GLY A 72 -8.24 -11.42 -13.67
C GLY A 72 -8.88 -11.21 -12.30
N SER A 73 -9.96 -10.43 -12.25
CA SER A 73 -10.56 -10.03 -10.98
C SER A 73 -11.96 -10.57 -10.76
N LEU A 74 -12.31 -10.78 -9.50
CA LEU A 74 -13.69 -10.93 -9.04
C LEU A 74 -14.05 -9.71 -8.20
N THR A 75 -15.12 -9.02 -8.57
CA THR A 75 -15.60 -7.80 -7.92
C THR A 75 -17.01 -8.01 -7.38
N ILE A 76 -17.18 -7.77 -6.09
CA ILE A 76 -18.45 -7.78 -5.39
C ILE A 76 -18.58 -6.40 -4.74
N ASN A 77 -19.30 -5.51 -5.40
CA ASN A 77 -19.45 -4.12 -4.96
C ASN A 77 -20.92 -3.79 -4.80
N GLY A 78 -21.33 -3.28 -3.63
CA GLY A 78 -22.70 -2.81 -3.41
C GLY A 78 -23.78 -3.90 -3.36
N ALA A 79 -23.38 -5.16 -3.20
CA ALA A 79 -24.29 -6.30 -3.08
C ALA A 79 -24.78 -6.46 -1.63
N GLU A 80 -25.52 -5.46 -1.14
CA GLU A 80 -25.98 -5.35 0.26
C GLU A 80 -27.09 -6.34 0.64
N LYS A 81 -27.58 -7.13 -0.32
CA LYS A 81 -28.58 -8.18 -0.07
C LYS A 81 -28.01 -9.60 -0.15
N LEU A 82 -26.70 -9.72 -0.38
CA LEU A 82 -26.00 -10.99 -0.29
C LEU A 82 -25.83 -11.40 1.17
N ASP A 83 -26.28 -12.60 1.48
CA ASP A 83 -26.09 -13.23 2.78
C ASP A 83 -24.76 -14.01 2.84
N ARG A 84 -24.33 -14.58 1.70
CA ARG A 84 -23.15 -15.46 1.65
C ARG A 84 -22.44 -15.44 0.30
N ILE A 85 -21.12 -15.54 0.34
CA ILE A 85 -20.18 -15.67 -0.79
C ILE A 85 -19.43 -16.99 -0.60
N ASP A 86 -19.56 -17.91 -1.54
CA ASP A 86 -18.83 -19.17 -1.55
C ASP A 86 -17.98 -19.29 -2.82
N LEU A 87 -16.66 -19.21 -2.66
CA LEU A 87 -15.71 -19.32 -3.76
C LEU A 87 -15.34 -20.77 -4.09
N GLY A 88 -15.87 -21.75 -3.34
CA GLY A 88 -15.86 -23.17 -3.71
C GLY A 88 -14.49 -23.70 -4.13
N ASP A 89 -14.39 -24.10 -5.41
CA ASP A 89 -13.22 -24.75 -6.00
C ASP A 89 -12.07 -23.79 -6.35
N LEU A 90 -12.26 -22.47 -6.18
CA LEU A 90 -11.29 -21.47 -6.61
C LEU A 90 -10.00 -21.58 -5.81
N LYS A 91 -8.88 -21.80 -6.50
CA LYS A 91 -7.53 -21.96 -5.95
C LYS A 91 -6.67 -20.72 -6.10
N LYS A 92 -6.87 -19.97 -7.20
CA LYS A 92 -6.07 -18.81 -7.55
C LYS A 92 -6.89 -17.71 -8.23
N LEU A 93 -6.60 -16.47 -7.88
CA LEU A 93 -7.27 -15.29 -8.41
C LEU A 93 -6.25 -14.14 -8.51
N ASP A 94 -6.24 -13.36 -9.59
CA ASP A 94 -5.34 -12.21 -9.64
C ASP A 94 -5.83 -11.08 -8.70
N GLY A 95 -7.13 -10.76 -8.70
CA GLY A 95 -7.68 -9.71 -7.84
C GLY A 95 -9.03 -10.03 -7.20
N LEU A 96 -9.16 -9.82 -5.89
CA LEU A 96 -10.40 -9.97 -5.14
C LEU A 96 -10.84 -8.63 -4.55
N PHE A 97 -11.93 -8.08 -5.07
CA PHE A 97 -12.46 -6.77 -4.68
C PHE A 97 -13.82 -6.98 -4.04
N ILE A 98 -13.93 -6.69 -2.75
CA ILE A 98 -15.19 -6.79 -2.01
C ILE A 98 -15.43 -5.44 -1.34
N SER A 99 -16.52 -4.77 -1.70
CA SER A 99 -16.89 -3.49 -1.13
C SER A 99 -18.38 -3.37 -0.86
N SER A 100 -18.73 -2.76 0.27
CA SER A 100 -20.14 -2.53 0.66
C SER A 100 -20.98 -3.81 0.61
N SER A 101 -20.46 -4.90 1.16
CA SER A 101 -21.19 -6.16 1.32
C SER A 101 -21.74 -6.24 2.74
N SER A 102 -23.03 -6.54 2.87
CA SER A 102 -23.67 -6.80 4.17
C SER A 102 -23.36 -8.20 4.73
N VAL A 103 -22.62 -9.01 3.98
CA VAL A 103 -22.20 -10.37 4.34
C VAL A 103 -21.51 -10.36 5.72
N GLU A 104 -22.19 -10.94 6.71
CA GLU A 104 -21.80 -10.92 8.12
C GLU A 104 -20.70 -11.96 8.45
N TRP A 105 -20.37 -12.08 9.74
CA TRP A 105 -19.19 -12.74 10.36
C TRP A 105 -18.61 -13.99 9.65
N ASP A 106 -19.42 -14.93 9.18
CA ASP A 106 -19.02 -16.21 8.57
C ASP A 106 -19.44 -16.38 7.10
N GLY A 107 -19.98 -15.31 6.50
CA GLY A 107 -20.65 -15.37 5.22
C GLY A 107 -19.69 -15.44 4.01
N ILE A 108 -18.37 -15.37 4.20
CA ILE A 108 -17.41 -15.48 3.08
C ILE A 108 -16.56 -16.76 3.24
N SER A 109 -16.70 -17.67 2.30
CA SER A 109 -16.07 -19.00 2.25
C SER A 109 -15.16 -19.11 1.03
N TRP A 110 -13.90 -19.55 1.24
CA TRP A 110 -12.93 -19.80 0.17
C TRP A 110 -12.05 -21.02 0.47
N PRO A 111 -12.64 -22.21 0.63
CA PRO A 111 -11.96 -23.38 1.22
C PRO A 111 -10.71 -23.82 0.46
N ASN A 112 -10.60 -23.52 -0.83
CA ASN A 112 -9.47 -23.91 -1.68
C ASN A 112 -8.59 -22.73 -2.13
N LEU A 113 -8.94 -21.48 -1.81
CA LEU A 113 -8.26 -20.30 -2.36
C LEU A 113 -6.96 -20.03 -1.59
N HIS A 114 -5.83 -20.21 -2.26
CA HIS A 114 -4.51 -20.03 -1.62
C HIS A 114 -3.76 -18.82 -2.14
N THR A 115 -3.96 -18.43 -3.40
CA THR A 115 -3.15 -17.38 -4.04
C THR A 115 -4.03 -16.26 -4.55
N VAL A 116 -3.81 -15.05 -4.02
CA VAL A 116 -4.43 -13.82 -4.50
C VAL A 116 -3.38 -12.73 -4.57
N LYS A 117 -3.25 -12.02 -5.70
CA LYS A 117 -2.23 -10.96 -5.82
C LYS A 117 -2.71 -9.61 -5.29
N GLU A 118 -3.95 -9.25 -5.58
CA GLU A 118 -4.56 -7.98 -5.17
C GLU A 118 -5.82 -8.26 -4.34
N VAL A 119 -5.87 -7.71 -3.13
CA VAL A 119 -7.02 -7.79 -2.25
C VAL A 119 -7.45 -6.39 -1.87
N HIS A 120 -8.70 -6.07 -2.14
CA HIS A 120 -9.29 -4.78 -1.80
C HIS A 120 -10.62 -4.98 -1.09
N TRP A 121 -10.61 -4.80 0.22
CA TRP A 121 -11.78 -4.93 1.08
C TRP A 121 -12.12 -3.58 1.70
N ALA A 122 -13.34 -3.09 1.43
CA ALA A 122 -13.84 -1.81 1.91
C ALA A 122 -15.25 -1.95 2.48
N HIS A 123 -15.50 -1.56 3.73
CA HIS A 123 -16.82 -1.70 4.37
C HIS A 123 -17.29 -3.17 4.42
N VAL A 124 -16.43 -4.06 4.90
CA VAL A 124 -16.68 -5.51 4.96
C VAL A 124 -16.90 -5.96 6.40
N LEU A 125 -18.04 -6.59 6.68
CA LEU A 125 -18.46 -7.00 8.04
C LEU A 125 -17.87 -8.33 8.53
N PHE A 126 -17.08 -9.00 7.69
CA PHE A 126 -16.36 -10.23 7.99
C PHE A 126 -15.31 -10.04 9.09
N ASN A 127 -15.24 -10.93 10.09
CA ASN A 127 -14.34 -10.79 11.24
C ASN A 127 -13.25 -11.86 11.36
N SER A 128 -13.48 -13.11 10.93
CA SER A 128 -12.47 -14.17 10.81
C SER A 128 -13.01 -15.42 10.12
N SER A 129 -12.10 -16.22 9.55
CA SER A 129 -12.43 -17.40 8.78
C SER A 129 -12.60 -18.64 9.67
N GLY A 130 -13.84 -19.10 9.85
CA GLY A 130 -14.10 -20.35 10.56
C GLY A 130 -13.46 -21.60 9.94
N ASN A 131 -12.98 -21.56 8.68
CA ASN A 131 -12.28 -22.68 8.01
C ASN A 131 -11.47 -22.29 6.75
N ASN A 132 -11.34 -21.01 6.41
CA ASN A 132 -10.65 -20.66 5.17
C ASN A 132 -9.12 -20.74 5.32
N PRO A 133 -8.40 -21.20 4.30
CA PRO A 133 -6.94 -21.08 4.28
C PRO A 133 -6.50 -19.62 4.24
N LYS A 134 -5.31 -19.35 4.79
CA LYS A 134 -4.66 -18.05 4.65
C LYS A 134 -4.33 -17.77 3.19
N LEU A 135 -4.59 -16.55 2.75
CA LEU A 135 -4.27 -16.06 1.42
C LEU A 135 -2.78 -15.69 1.35
N LYS A 136 -2.09 -16.25 0.34
CA LYS A 136 -0.66 -16.06 0.07
C LYS A 136 -0.46 -15.31 -1.23
N GLY A 137 0.75 -14.78 -1.40
CA GLY A 137 1.15 -14.09 -2.64
C GLY A 137 0.48 -12.73 -2.86
N VAL A 138 -0.10 -12.15 -1.80
CA VAL A 138 -0.73 -10.83 -1.84
C VAL A 138 0.35 -9.76 -1.99
N GLU A 139 0.36 -9.10 -3.13
CA GLU A 139 1.25 -7.99 -3.45
C GLU A 139 0.60 -6.65 -3.07
N ASP A 140 -0.69 -6.49 -3.34
CA ASP A 140 -1.45 -5.27 -3.06
C ASP A 140 -2.59 -5.58 -2.09
N LEU A 141 -2.50 -5.07 -0.86
CA LEU A 141 -3.46 -5.31 0.21
C LEU A 141 -4.09 -3.98 0.66
N TYR A 142 -5.40 -3.87 0.51
CA TYR A 142 -6.17 -2.70 0.96
C TYR A 142 -7.30 -3.16 1.87
N LEU A 143 -7.22 -2.77 3.14
CA LEU A 143 -8.22 -3.05 4.17
C LEU A 143 -8.76 -1.74 4.74
N TYR A 144 -10.02 -1.43 4.47
CA TYR A 144 -10.68 -0.20 4.87
C TYR A 144 -12.03 -0.44 5.52
N ASP A 145 -12.24 0.08 6.74
CA ASP A 145 -13.49 -0.10 7.50
C ASP A 145 -13.99 -1.56 7.49
N THR A 146 -13.08 -2.48 7.82
CA THR A 146 -13.39 -3.90 7.95
C THR A 146 -13.62 -4.29 9.41
N LYS A 147 -14.21 -5.47 9.63
CA LYS A 147 -14.37 -6.06 10.97
C LYS A 147 -13.31 -7.10 11.32
N ILE A 148 -12.29 -7.25 10.49
CA ILE A 148 -11.15 -8.15 10.75
C ILE A 148 -10.47 -7.72 12.04
N ASN A 149 -10.14 -8.68 12.90
CA ASN A 149 -9.46 -8.41 14.16
C ASN A 149 -7.95 -8.21 13.97
N ASP A 150 -7.33 -9.04 13.13
CA ASP A 150 -5.92 -9.01 12.76
C ASP A 150 -5.75 -9.50 11.31
N PRO A 151 -5.04 -8.77 10.42
CA PRO A 151 -4.74 -9.24 9.07
C PRO A 151 -4.09 -10.64 9.01
N SER A 152 -3.29 -11.02 10.02
CA SER A 152 -2.65 -12.34 10.07
C SER A 152 -3.63 -13.51 10.21
N ASP A 153 -4.89 -13.26 10.59
CA ASP A 153 -5.95 -14.27 10.60
C ASP A 153 -6.31 -14.73 9.18
N VAL A 154 -6.15 -13.84 8.19
CA VAL A 154 -6.58 -14.04 6.79
C VAL A 154 -5.40 -14.16 5.83
N PHE A 155 -4.30 -13.46 6.11
CA PHE A 155 -3.21 -13.27 5.16
C PHE A 155 -1.89 -13.85 5.68
N GLU A 156 -1.12 -14.45 4.78
CA GLU A 156 0.28 -14.84 4.99
C GLU A 156 1.11 -14.17 3.89
N VAL A 157 1.63 -12.98 4.20
CA VAL A 157 2.31 -12.09 3.24
C VAL A 157 3.79 -12.04 3.56
N GLU A 158 4.63 -12.55 2.66
CA GLU A 158 6.09 -12.48 2.80
C GLU A 158 6.68 -11.19 2.20
N ALA A 159 6.15 -10.74 1.06
CA ALA A 159 6.58 -9.53 0.38
C ALA A 159 5.38 -8.83 -0.26
N GLY A 160 5.22 -7.54 0.07
CA GLY A 160 4.17 -6.68 -0.49
C GLY A 160 4.73 -5.62 -1.44
N LYS A 161 3.86 -5.08 -2.28
CA LYS A 161 4.06 -3.83 -3.01
C LYS A 161 3.45 -2.68 -2.24
N TYR A 162 2.13 -2.71 -2.07
CA TYR A 162 1.38 -1.67 -1.40
C TYR A 162 0.46 -2.29 -0.35
N ILE A 163 0.61 -1.88 0.90
CA ILE A 163 -0.23 -2.34 2.00
C ILE A 163 -0.85 -1.12 2.64
N TYR A 164 -2.19 -1.04 2.59
CA TYR A 164 -2.97 0.02 3.19
C TYR A 164 -3.97 -0.59 4.18
N ILE A 165 -3.91 -0.14 5.43
CA ILE A 165 -4.80 -0.58 6.51
C ILE A 165 -5.36 0.67 7.19
N GLY A 166 -6.60 1.02 6.84
CA GLY A 166 -7.23 2.29 7.16
C GLY A 166 -8.58 2.16 7.87
N ASP A 167 -8.86 3.00 8.86
CA ASP A 167 -10.19 3.19 9.47
C ASP A 167 -10.87 1.89 9.97
N ASN A 168 -10.09 0.86 10.33
CA ASN A 168 -10.64 -0.40 10.85
C ASN A 168 -10.89 -0.27 12.36
N ALA A 169 -12.09 0.16 12.73
CA ALA A 169 -12.47 0.43 14.13
C ALA A 169 -12.47 -0.80 15.06
N ASN A 170 -12.39 -2.01 14.50
CA ASN A 170 -12.47 -3.28 15.25
C ASN A 170 -11.14 -4.04 15.29
N MET A 171 -10.13 -3.62 14.50
CA MET A 171 -8.82 -4.26 14.51
C MET A 171 -8.16 -4.09 15.88
N LYS A 172 -7.90 -5.19 16.57
CA LYS A 172 -7.20 -5.20 17.86
C LYS A 172 -5.71 -5.20 17.67
N ASN A 173 -5.25 -5.83 16.60
CA ASN A 173 -3.86 -5.97 16.25
C ASN A 173 -3.71 -5.74 14.75
N ILE A 174 -2.55 -5.24 14.34
CA ILE A 174 -2.15 -5.17 12.93
C ILE A 174 -0.83 -5.94 12.85
N THR A 175 -0.93 -7.24 12.56
CA THR A 175 0.26 -8.08 12.42
C THR A 175 0.34 -8.76 11.06
N LEU A 176 1.55 -8.80 10.53
CA LEU A 176 1.92 -9.65 9.40
C LEU A 176 3.29 -10.26 9.75
N PRO A 177 3.30 -11.42 10.43
CA PRO A 177 4.52 -11.95 11.06
C PRO A 177 5.61 -12.31 10.05
N ASP A 178 5.23 -12.72 8.84
CA ASP A 178 6.16 -13.16 7.79
C ASP A 178 6.58 -12.03 6.84
N LEU A 179 6.05 -10.82 7.01
CA LEU A 179 6.28 -9.69 6.10
C LEU A 179 7.73 -9.22 6.21
N LYS A 180 8.52 -9.44 5.15
CA LYS A 180 9.95 -9.10 5.08
C LYS A 180 10.22 -7.79 4.37
N SER A 181 9.37 -7.40 3.42
CA SER A 181 9.58 -6.20 2.62
C SER A 181 8.32 -5.63 2.00
N VAL A 182 8.28 -4.30 1.84
CA VAL A 182 7.22 -3.59 1.12
C VAL A 182 7.85 -2.61 0.10
N SER A 183 7.58 -2.83 -1.19
CA SER A 183 8.31 -2.15 -2.27
C SER A 183 7.79 -0.78 -2.70
N ILE A 184 6.54 -0.41 -2.34
CA ILE A 184 5.94 0.89 -2.64
C ILE A 184 5.64 1.63 -1.33
N ALA A 185 4.68 1.16 -0.55
CA ALA A 185 4.31 1.81 0.71
C ALA A 185 3.58 0.87 1.68
N LEU A 186 3.84 1.05 2.96
CA LEU A 186 3.08 0.51 4.08
C LEU A 186 2.40 1.69 4.79
N GLU A 187 1.09 1.79 4.63
CA GLU A 187 0.27 2.90 5.13
C GLU A 187 -0.74 2.38 6.17
N ILE A 188 -0.68 2.92 7.38
CA ILE A 188 -1.56 2.57 8.51
C ILE A 188 -2.24 3.84 8.98
N PHE A 189 -3.57 3.90 8.87
CA PHE A 189 -4.34 5.12 9.13
C PHE A 189 -5.57 4.86 10.00
N GLY A 190 -5.83 5.68 11.02
CA GLY A 190 -7.17 5.78 11.64
C GLY A 190 -7.76 4.50 12.24
N ASN A 191 -6.95 3.48 12.53
CA ASN A 191 -7.41 2.20 13.06
C ASN A 191 -7.82 2.29 14.55
N ALA A 192 -8.31 1.19 15.11
CA ALA A 192 -8.86 1.17 16.46
C ALA A 192 -7.90 1.75 17.53
N PRO A 193 -8.42 2.29 18.65
CA PRO A 193 -7.64 3.11 19.58
C PRO A 193 -6.62 2.35 20.43
N SER A 194 -6.72 1.02 20.54
CA SER A 194 -5.79 0.19 21.30
C SER A 194 -5.26 -0.89 20.37
N VAL A 195 -4.42 -0.49 19.42
CA VAL A 195 -3.89 -1.39 18.39
C VAL A 195 -2.40 -1.63 18.61
N ALA A 196 -2.02 -2.91 18.71
CA ALA A 196 -0.63 -3.32 18.64
C ALA A 196 -0.26 -3.54 17.17
N ILE A 197 0.69 -2.74 16.65
CA ILE A 197 1.19 -2.87 15.29
C ILE A 197 2.53 -3.60 15.36
N SER A 198 2.66 -4.74 14.68
CA SER A 198 3.89 -5.53 14.73
C SER A 198 4.22 -6.18 13.38
N PHE A 199 5.43 -5.91 12.89
CA PHE A 199 6.01 -6.52 11.69
C PHE A 199 7.41 -7.06 12.01
N PRO A 200 7.51 -8.21 12.71
CA PRO A 200 8.76 -8.67 13.33
C PRO A 200 9.86 -9.01 12.32
N GLU A 201 9.49 -9.45 11.12
CA GLU A 201 10.44 -9.83 10.07
C GLU A 201 10.71 -8.72 9.03
N LEU A 202 10.09 -7.54 9.16
CA LEU A 202 10.21 -6.48 8.17
C LEU A 202 11.63 -5.92 8.18
N LYS A 203 12.36 -6.10 7.07
CA LYS A 203 13.76 -5.67 6.94
C LYS A 203 13.89 -4.30 6.29
N TRP A 204 13.05 -4.02 5.31
CA TRP A 204 13.03 -2.75 4.60
C TRP A 204 11.65 -2.44 4.04
N VAL A 205 11.37 -1.16 3.88
CA VAL A 205 10.16 -0.63 3.26
C VAL A 205 10.53 0.57 2.40
N ASN A 206 9.80 0.82 1.32
CA ASN A 206 9.96 2.05 0.57
C ASN A 206 9.43 3.25 1.37
N ASP A 207 8.11 3.40 1.48
CA ASP A 207 7.50 4.42 2.35
C ASP A 207 6.75 3.78 3.53
N LEU A 208 6.96 4.30 4.74
CA LEU A 208 6.24 3.88 5.95
C LEU A 208 5.49 5.07 6.55
N LEU A 209 4.16 5.00 6.50
CA LEU A 209 3.27 6.04 7.01
C LEU A 209 2.36 5.45 8.09
N VAL A 210 2.46 5.97 9.31
CA VAL A 210 1.61 5.60 10.43
C VAL A 210 0.96 6.86 10.96
N SER A 211 -0.37 6.97 10.84
CA SER A 211 -1.08 8.18 11.22
C SER A 211 -2.42 7.94 11.88
N GLY A 212 -2.78 8.80 12.83
CA GLY A 212 -4.09 8.74 13.49
C GLY A 212 -4.32 7.46 14.30
N VAL A 213 -3.26 6.77 14.72
CA VAL A 213 -3.36 5.57 15.56
C VAL A 213 -3.63 5.98 17.01
N GLY A 214 -4.44 5.19 17.72
CA GLY A 214 -4.67 5.42 19.14
C GLY A 214 -5.75 6.46 19.48
N LYS A 215 -6.58 6.84 18.49
CA LYS A 215 -7.64 7.86 18.65
C LYS A 215 -9.03 7.27 18.38
N ARG A 216 -9.93 7.30 19.37
CA ARG A 216 -11.36 7.03 19.15
C ARG A 216 -12.12 8.33 18.88
N PRO A 217 -12.82 8.48 17.75
CA PRO A 217 -13.91 9.45 17.65
C PRO A 217 -15.04 9.00 18.59
N GLY A 218 -15.34 9.78 19.62
CA GLY A 218 -16.40 9.47 20.59
C GLY A 218 -17.02 10.73 21.19
N TRP A 219 -18.35 10.72 21.36
CA TRP A 219 -19.13 11.82 21.92
C TRP A 219 -18.86 11.90 23.43
N GLY A 220 -18.02 12.86 23.85
CA GLY A 220 -17.58 13.01 25.24
C GLY A 220 -16.07 13.26 25.43
N GLY A 221 -15.29 13.23 24.35
CA GLY A 221 -13.82 13.43 24.38
C GLY A 221 -13.10 12.20 23.84
N ALA A 222 -11.99 12.42 23.14
CA ALA A 222 -11.19 11.32 22.61
C ALA A 222 -10.54 10.56 23.78
N THR A 223 -11.00 9.34 24.07
CA THR A 223 -10.26 8.43 24.93
C THR A 223 -9.00 7.99 24.18
N ILE A 224 -7.84 8.37 24.69
CA ILE A 224 -6.54 7.94 24.20
C ILE A 224 -6.20 6.63 24.91
N LEU A 225 -5.93 5.58 24.15
CA LEU A 225 -5.48 4.29 24.67
C LEU A 225 -4.06 4.02 24.16
N PRO A 226 -3.23 3.31 24.94
CA PRO A 226 -1.86 3.00 24.53
C PRO A 226 -1.86 2.10 23.29
N SER A 227 -0.96 2.41 22.36
CA SER A 227 -0.68 1.68 21.13
C SER A 227 0.83 1.65 20.93
N SER A 228 1.33 0.58 20.33
CA SER A 228 2.77 0.39 20.06
C SER A 228 3.02 0.03 18.60
N LEU A 229 4.20 0.41 18.11
CA LEU A 229 4.70 0.05 16.78
C LEU A 229 6.00 -0.73 16.91
N ASP A 230 5.98 -2.02 16.57
CA ASP A 230 7.13 -2.92 16.71
C ASP A 230 7.69 -3.37 15.36
N LEU A 231 8.94 -2.97 15.11
CA LEU A 231 9.70 -3.08 13.85
C LEU A 231 11.14 -3.52 14.14
N PRO A 232 11.35 -4.65 14.86
CA PRO A 232 12.63 -4.97 15.48
C PRO A 232 13.76 -5.21 14.48
N LYS A 233 13.42 -5.72 13.29
CA LYS A 233 14.36 -6.05 12.20
C LYS A 233 14.41 -5.00 11.09
N LEU A 234 13.68 -3.90 11.20
CA LEU A 234 13.67 -2.86 10.17
C LEU A 234 15.03 -2.17 10.16
N VAL A 235 15.77 -2.29 9.06
CA VAL A 235 17.12 -1.71 8.91
C VAL A 235 17.07 -0.38 8.15
N GLU A 236 16.20 -0.28 7.15
CA GLU A 236 16.21 0.80 6.17
C GLU A 236 14.80 1.15 5.68
N VAL A 237 14.52 2.46 5.58
CA VAL A 237 13.38 3.01 4.84
C VAL A 237 13.93 3.73 3.60
N LYS A 238 13.54 3.29 2.40
CA LYS A 238 14.10 3.79 1.12
C LYS A 238 13.49 5.12 0.65
N GLY A 239 12.35 5.49 1.21
CA GLY A 239 11.66 6.75 1.01
C GLY A 239 11.34 7.38 2.35
N ASP A 240 10.10 7.80 2.53
CA ASP A 240 9.69 8.57 3.69
C ASP A 240 9.26 7.68 4.87
N LEU A 241 9.67 8.06 6.09
CA LEU A 241 9.16 7.54 7.36
C LEU A 241 8.36 8.65 8.05
N ILE A 242 7.04 8.48 8.09
CA ILE A 242 6.12 9.47 8.67
C ILE A 242 5.30 8.81 9.77
N ILE A 243 5.40 9.35 10.98
CA ILE A 243 4.58 8.98 12.13
C ILE A 243 3.90 10.26 12.62
N SER A 244 2.58 10.37 12.41
CA SER A 244 1.86 11.61 12.67
C SER A 244 0.55 11.43 13.41
N ASP A 245 0.15 12.45 14.18
CA ASP A 245 -1.20 12.58 14.76
C ASP A 245 -1.69 11.33 15.53
N SER A 246 -0.76 10.54 16.08
CA SER A 246 -1.03 9.27 16.74
C SER A 246 -0.91 9.45 18.25
N HIS A 247 -1.89 10.15 18.84
CA HIS A 247 -1.82 10.56 20.25
C HIS A 247 -1.75 9.40 21.25
N GLY A 248 -2.23 8.22 20.89
CA GLY A 248 -2.14 7.00 21.72
C GLY A 248 -0.89 6.17 21.49
N LEU A 249 -0.06 6.51 20.50
CA LEU A 249 1.20 5.81 20.26
C LEU A 249 2.20 6.19 21.37
N ASP A 250 2.51 5.25 22.24
CA ASP A 250 3.38 5.45 23.40
C ASP A 250 4.83 4.98 23.15
N SER A 251 4.98 4.05 22.21
CA SER A 251 6.24 3.36 21.96
C SER A 251 6.37 2.99 20.48
N VAL A 252 7.56 3.22 19.96
CA VAL A 252 8.00 2.74 18.65
C VAL A 252 9.31 1.99 18.89
N ILE A 253 9.36 0.73 18.48
CA ILE A 253 10.49 -0.18 18.71
C ILE A 253 11.09 -0.47 17.33
N ALA A 254 12.14 0.27 16.98
CA ALA A 254 12.88 0.06 15.72
C ALA A 254 14.40 0.10 15.97
N PRO A 255 14.94 -0.76 16.84
CA PRO A 255 16.34 -0.71 17.26
C PRO A 255 17.31 -0.97 16.10
N SER A 256 16.91 -1.69 15.05
CA SER A 256 17.78 -1.97 13.91
C SER A 256 17.79 -0.86 12.85
N LEU A 257 16.93 0.18 12.98
CA LEU A 257 16.78 1.18 11.94
C LEU A 257 18.01 2.08 11.89
N MET A 258 18.73 2.03 10.77
CA MET A 258 19.98 2.77 10.57
C MET A 258 19.84 3.94 9.58
N ARG A 259 18.93 3.83 8.60
CA ARG A 259 18.80 4.79 7.50
C ARG A 259 17.34 5.07 7.11
N VAL A 260 17.08 6.34 6.82
CA VAL A 260 15.90 6.82 6.09
C VAL A 260 16.39 7.62 4.89
N HIS A 261 16.08 7.18 3.67
CA HIS A 261 16.53 7.82 2.42
C HIS A 261 15.62 8.98 1.98
N GLY A 262 14.44 9.10 2.55
CA GLY A 262 13.56 10.25 2.39
C GLY A 262 13.48 11.08 3.67
N ASN A 263 12.32 11.67 3.90
CA ASN A 263 12.03 12.46 5.08
C ASN A 263 11.73 11.56 6.28
N LEU A 264 12.26 11.93 7.45
CA LEU A 264 11.81 11.41 8.73
C LEU A 264 10.96 12.46 9.42
N LYS A 265 9.65 12.20 9.55
CA LYS A 265 8.71 13.08 10.24
C LYS A 265 8.03 12.34 11.38
N VAL A 266 8.29 12.77 12.60
CA VAL A 266 7.57 12.30 13.80
C VAL A 266 6.89 13.53 14.39
N VAL A 267 5.58 13.67 14.22
CA VAL A 267 4.88 14.93 14.58
C VAL A 267 3.55 14.65 15.28
N ASN A 268 3.21 15.46 16.28
CA ASN A 268 1.91 15.39 16.97
C ASN A 268 1.59 14.02 17.64
N ASN A 269 2.61 13.32 18.14
CA ASN A 269 2.43 12.04 18.85
C ASN A 269 2.60 12.24 20.36
N ALA A 270 1.55 12.77 21.02
CA ALA A 270 1.62 13.19 22.42
C ALA A 270 1.99 12.07 23.42
N GLY A 271 1.68 10.81 23.11
CA GLY A 271 2.07 9.66 23.93
C GLY A 271 3.56 9.31 23.84
N LEU A 272 4.25 9.75 22.79
CA LEU A 272 5.64 9.40 22.51
C LEU A 272 6.58 10.43 23.17
N GLN A 273 7.12 10.08 24.33
CA GLN A 273 7.96 10.96 25.15
C GLN A 273 9.44 10.95 24.79
N THR A 274 9.87 10.06 23.91
CA THR A 274 11.27 9.92 23.49
C THR A 274 11.35 9.64 22.00
N MET A 275 12.42 10.13 21.36
CA MET A 275 12.70 9.75 19.97
C MET A 275 12.99 8.24 19.93
N PRO A 276 12.35 7.43 19.06
CA PRO A 276 12.42 5.97 19.19
C PRO A 276 13.56 5.27 18.43
N PHE A 277 14.42 6.03 17.75
CA PHE A 277 15.40 5.46 16.82
C PHE A 277 16.84 5.58 17.35
N GLU A 278 17.22 4.69 18.26
CA GLU A 278 18.53 4.68 18.94
C GLU A 278 19.71 4.59 17.97
N ASN A 279 19.60 3.72 16.95
CA ASN A 279 20.68 3.43 16.01
C ASN A 279 20.55 4.17 14.67
N LEU A 280 19.60 5.11 14.56
CA LEU A 280 19.42 5.88 13.34
C LEU A 280 20.61 6.80 13.12
N TYR A 281 21.36 6.51 12.05
CA TYR A 281 22.61 7.19 11.74
C TYR A 281 22.42 8.26 10.66
N SER A 282 21.53 8.03 9.68
CA SER A 282 21.40 8.87 8.49
C SER A 282 19.95 9.11 8.06
N VAL A 283 19.64 10.36 7.71
CA VAL A 283 18.39 10.77 7.08
C VAL A 283 18.71 11.62 5.85
N ASP A 284 18.43 11.15 4.64
CA ASP A 284 18.82 11.89 3.43
C ASP A 284 17.83 13.05 3.12
N GLY A 285 16.61 13.00 3.65
CA GLY A 285 15.63 14.09 3.56
C GLY A 285 15.59 14.99 4.80
N ASP A 286 14.44 15.63 5.03
CA ASP A 286 14.21 16.45 6.22
C ASP A 286 13.99 15.56 7.46
N LEU A 287 14.60 15.95 8.58
CA LEU A 287 14.37 15.36 9.90
C LEU A 287 13.53 16.32 10.73
N VAL A 288 12.25 15.99 10.90
CA VAL A 288 11.30 16.77 11.70
C VAL A 288 10.82 15.92 12.85
N TYR A 289 11.09 16.37 14.08
CA TYR A 289 10.51 15.77 15.27
C TYR A 289 9.83 16.84 16.13
N ASN A 290 8.51 16.76 16.22
CA ASN A 290 7.66 17.62 17.03
C ASN A 290 6.85 16.76 18.02
N GLY A 291 7.02 17.02 19.32
CA GLY A 291 6.29 16.31 20.37
C GLY A 291 6.79 16.65 21.76
N SER A 292 6.32 15.92 22.78
CA SER A 292 6.63 16.20 24.18
C SER A 292 7.81 15.38 24.69
N PHE A 293 8.98 15.56 24.07
CA PHE A 293 10.20 14.84 24.44
C PHE A 293 11.18 15.67 25.25
N SER A 294 11.88 15.04 26.20
CA SER A 294 12.96 15.65 26.98
C SER A 294 14.35 15.14 26.59
N ALA A 295 14.42 14.10 25.77
CA ALA A 295 15.67 13.51 25.31
C ALA A 295 15.52 12.85 23.92
N LEU A 296 16.63 12.76 23.21
CA LEU A 296 16.79 11.91 22.03
C LEU A 296 17.41 10.59 22.47
N SER A 297 16.92 9.46 21.96
CA SER A 297 17.51 8.13 22.25
C SER A 297 18.85 7.90 21.55
N GLY A 298 19.07 8.61 20.43
CA GLY A 298 20.30 8.60 19.65
C GLY A 298 20.48 9.92 18.90
N GLN A 299 21.68 10.16 18.38
CA GLN A 299 21.97 11.32 17.55
C GLN A 299 22.09 10.88 16.09
N VAL A 300 21.27 11.48 15.21
CA VAL A 300 21.34 11.25 13.76
C VAL A 300 22.55 12.00 13.21
N ARG A 301 23.63 11.29 12.86
CA ARG A 301 24.92 11.89 12.53
C ARG A 301 24.97 12.57 11.16
N HIS A 302 24.13 12.12 10.22
CA HIS A 302 24.09 12.64 8.86
C HIS A 302 22.65 12.98 8.49
N THR A 303 22.40 14.26 8.19
CA THR A 303 21.12 14.68 7.63
C THR A 303 21.33 15.67 6.51
N ILE A 304 21.03 15.28 5.26
CA ILE A 304 21.22 16.19 4.11
C ILE A 304 20.17 17.32 4.15
N GLY A 305 18.92 16.99 4.48
CA GLY A 305 17.83 17.96 4.59
C GLY A 305 17.91 18.86 5.83
N MET A 306 16.81 19.55 6.10
CA MET A 306 16.68 20.39 7.29
C MET A 306 16.47 19.53 8.53
N VAL A 307 17.04 19.95 9.66
CA VAL A 307 16.69 19.41 10.98
C VAL A 307 15.81 20.38 11.73
N SER A 308 14.65 19.90 12.18
CA SER A 308 13.66 20.66 12.94
C SER A 308 13.21 19.87 14.17
N TYR A 309 13.65 20.30 15.34
CA TYR A 309 13.22 19.76 16.63
C TYR A 309 12.30 20.75 17.34
N GLU A 310 11.11 20.32 17.75
CA GLU A 310 10.20 21.14 18.54
C GLU A 310 9.63 20.35 19.71
N THR A 311 9.86 20.85 20.93
CA THR A 311 9.34 20.25 22.16
C THR A 311 8.82 21.30 23.12
N ASP A 312 7.81 20.94 23.90
CA ASP A 312 7.26 21.72 25.01
C ASP A 312 7.93 21.41 26.36
N ASN A 313 8.91 20.51 26.38
CA ASN A 313 9.72 20.19 27.55
C ASN A 313 11.10 20.86 27.52
N ASP A 314 11.81 20.79 28.64
CA ASP A 314 13.21 21.21 28.72
C ASP A 314 14.09 20.30 27.87
N PHE A 315 14.84 20.91 26.93
CA PHE A 315 15.74 20.22 26.02
C PHE A 315 16.86 21.16 25.55
N SER A 316 18.10 20.69 25.62
CA SER A 316 19.30 21.46 25.26
C SER A 316 19.54 21.46 23.73
N CYS A 317 18.66 22.10 22.97
CA CYS A 317 18.81 22.42 21.56
C CYS A 317 20.26 22.75 21.11
N CYS A 318 20.93 23.70 21.78
CA CYS A 318 22.25 24.17 21.36
C CYS A 318 23.36 23.12 21.55
N ARG A 319 23.19 22.15 22.45
CA ARG A 319 24.16 21.06 22.66
C ARG A 319 24.17 20.09 21.48
N HIS A 320 23.02 19.89 20.86
CA HIS A 320 22.85 19.02 19.69
C HIS A 320 23.16 19.74 18.38
N TYR A 321 23.37 21.05 18.45
CA TYR A 321 23.86 21.83 17.33
C TYR A 321 25.35 21.52 17.08
N GLY A 322 25.68 21.00 15.89
CA GLY A 322 27.06 20.72 15.47
C GLY A 322 27.64 19.36 15.90
N SER A 323 26.87 18.51 16.58
CA SER A 323 27.29 17.13 16.90
C SER A 323 27.14 16.14 15.73
N THR A 324 26.77 16.65 14.57
CA THR A 324 26.44 15.95 13.34
C THR A 324 27.04 16.78 12.20
N ILE A 325 27.67 16.09 11.26
CA ILE A 325 28.74 16.72 10.46
C ILE A 325 28.17 17.44 9.21
N ASP A 326 26.89 17.24 8.85
CA ASP A 326 26.40 17.58 7.50
C ASP A 326 24.96 18.10 7.42
N TYR A 327 24.48 18.98 8.31
CA TYR A 327 23.16 19.62 8.10
C TYR A 327 23.18 20.60 6.91
N GLN A 328 23.10 20.10 5.67
CA GLN A 328 23.14 20.97 4.48
C GLN A 328 21.90 21.88 4.40
N GLY A 329 20.74 21.37 4.83
CA GLY A 329 19.47 22.11 4.88
C GLY A 329 19.32 23.09 6.05
N GLY A 330 20.24 23.08 7.02
CA GLY A 330 20.21 23.94 8.21
C GLY A 330 19.55 23.27 9.43
N TYR A 331 19.64 23.97 10.57
CA TYR A 331 19.18 23.46 11.86
C TYR A 331 18.22 24.45 12.51
N TYR A 332 17.12 23.93 13.04
CA TYR A 332 16.17 24.64 13.88
C TYR A 332 15.77 23.73 15.05
N CYS A 333 15.84 24.28 16.26
CA CYS A 333 15.37 23.62 17.45
C CYS A 333 14.72 24.62 18.39
N LYS A 334 13.57 24.23 18.95
CA LYS A 334 12.84 25.00 19.96
C LYS A 334 12.40 24.06 21.09
N SER A 335 12.75 24.42 22.32
CA SER A 335 12.32 23.76 23.55
C SER A 335 11.60 24.75 24.47
N ALA A 336 11.16 24.31 25.64
CA ALA A 336 10.58 25.20 26.65
C ALA A 336 11.60 26.21 27.22
N SER A 337 12.86 25.80 27.30
CA SER A 337 13.94 26.57 27.94
C SER A 337 14.83 27.33 26.96
N GLU A 338 14.93 26.90 25.69
CA GLU A 338 15.80 27.54 24.71
C GLU A 338 15.35 27.38 23.27
N SER A 339 15.96 28.17 22.39
CA SER A 339 15.83 28.00 20.94
C SER A 339 17.19 28.16 20.28
N CYS A 340 17.46 27.37 19.25
CA CYS A 340 18.69 27.39 18.50
C CYS A 340 18.36 27.30 17.01
N SER A 341 18.93 28.18 16.19
CA SER A 341 18.75 28.08 14.74
C SER A 341 20.00 28.53 14.00
N THR A 342 20.36 27.81 12.95
CA THR A 342 21.39 28.24 11.99
C THR A 342 20.87 27.95 10.60
N ALA A 343 20.26 28.98 10.02
CA ALA A 343 19.85 28.91 8.64
C ALA A 343 21.06 29.30 7.76
N LYS A 344 21.42 28.45 6.81
CA LYS A 344 22.18 28.89 5.62
C LYS A 344 21.26 29.50 4.54
N ILE A 345 19.98 29.71 4.85
CA ILE A 345 19.02 30.35 3.96
C ILE A 345 18.31 31.44 4.75
N ALA A 346 18.47 32.69 4.32
CA ALA A 346 17.72 33.82 4.82
C ALA A 346 16.22 33.62 4.51
N LEU A 347 15.48 33.06 5.46
CA LEU A 347 14.05 33.32 5.58
C LEU A 347 13.90 34.42 6.63
N SER A 348 13.87 35.65 6.13
CA SER A 348 13.56 36.85 6.89
C SER A 348 12.14 36.75 7.44
N TRP A 349 12.02 36.33 8.70
CA TRP A 349 10.92 36.73 9.55
C TRP A 349 11.37 37.99 10.30
N THR A 350 10.95 39.16 9.82
CA THR A 350 11.16 40.41 10.55
C THR A 350 10.32 40.37 11.82
N THR A 351 10.97 40.09 12.95
CA THR A 351 10.41 40.35 14.29
C THR A 351 10.67 41.81 14.64
N PRO A 352 9.65 42.65 14.90
CA PRO A 352 9.86 44.04 15.25
C PRO A 352 10.43 44.17 16.66
N THR A 353 11.41 45.06 16.80
CA THR A 353 12.10 45.43 18.04
C THR A 353 11.11 46.03 19.07
N PRO A 354 11.20 45.64 20.37
CA PRO A 354 10.37 46.23 21.40
C PRO A 354 10.84 47.66 21.73
N THR A 355 9.95 48.64 21.55
CA THR A 355 10.11 50.00 22.09
C THR A 355 9.53 50.02 23.51
N PRO A 356 10.18 50.66 24.51
CA PRO A 356 9.82 50.50 25.91
C PRO A 356 8.46 51.11 26.28
N THR A 357 7.70 50.35 27.06
CA THR A 357 6.38 50.69 27.62
C THR A 357 6.48 51.66 28.81
N PRO A 358 5.71 52.77 28.86
CA PRO A 358 5.39 53.44 30.10
C PRO A 358 4.22 52.73 30.82
N THR A 359 4.28 52.76 32.15
CA THR A 359 3.46 52.08 33.16
C THR A 359 1.92 52.22 32.98
N PRO A 360 1.12 51.24 33.43
CA PRO A 360 -0.28 51.11 33.05
C PRO A 360 -1.23 51.89 33.96
N ARG A 361 -2.30 52.40 33.37
CA ARG A 361 -3.54 52.70 34.10
C ARG A 361 -4.75 52.46 33.19
N GLY A 362 -5.70 51.66 33.67
CA GLY A 362 -7.10 51.74 33.25
C GLY A 362 -7.58 50.69 32.26
N ARG A 363 -8.35 49.74 32.80
CA ARG A 363 -9.19 48.70 32.18
C ARG A 363 -10.24 49.29 31.22
N SER A 364 -10.36 48.73 30.00
CA SER A 364 -11.66 48.61 29.28
C SER A 364 -11.59 47.54 28.18
N ASN A 365 -12.72 46.85 27.98
CA ASN A 365 -12.95 45.75 27.04
C ASN A 365 -12.75 46.17 25.57
N ASP A 366 -12.01 45.38 24.79
CA ASP A 366 -11.98 45.50 23.33
C ASP A 366 -12.35 44.19 22.62
N ARG A 367 -13.15 44.39 21.56
CA ARG A 367 -13.79 43.40 20.69
C ARG A 367 -12.76 42.61 19.87
N LEU A 368 -12.97 41.30 19.75
CA LEU A 368 -12.27 40.45 18.79
C LEU A 368 -12.51 40.94 17.36
N GLU A 369 -11.43 41.20 16.63
CA GLU A 369 -11.48 41.73 15.26
C GLU A 369 -11.63 40.59 14.24
N TRP A 370 -12.83 40.51 13.66
CA TRP A 370 -13.33 39.43 12.80
C TRP A 370 -12.47 39.12 11.56
N TRP A 371 -11.60 40.03 11.15
CA TRP A 371 -10.77 39.88 9.95
C TRP A 371 -9.55 38.98 10.19
N ALA A 372 -9.12 38.79 11.45
CA ALA A 372 -8.08 37.84 11.80
C ALA A 372 -8.51 36.38 11.53
N LEU A 373 -9.80 36.07 11.75
CA LEU A 373 -10.36 34.76 11.45
C LEU A 373 -10.47 34.51 9.94
N LEU A 374 -10.78 35.55 9.14
CA LEU A 374 -10.82 35.43 7.68
C LEU A 374 -9.44 35.13 7.08
N ILE A 375 -8.38 35.71 7.63
CA ILE A 375 -7.00 35.44 7.18
C ILE A 375 -6.60 34.00 7.52
N ILE A 376 -6.93 33.50 8.71
CA ILE A 376 -6.67 32.11 9.11
C ILE A 376 -7.43 31.13 8.20
N CYS A 377 -8.71 31.39 7.90
CA CYS A 377 -9.49 30.55 6.99
C CYS A 377 -8.93 30.54 5.56
N MET A 378 -8.42 31.67 5.06
CA MET A 378 -7.78 31.75 3.73
C MET A 378 -6.49 30.94 3.67
N ILE A 379 -5.67 30.97 4.74
CA ILE A 379 -4.43 30.20 4.83
C ILE A 379 -4.72 28.69 4.90
N VAL A 380 -5.69 28.28 5.73
CA VAL A 380 -6.11 26.87 5.81
C VAL A 380 -6.68 26.38 4.47
N GLY A 381 -7.48 27.20 3.80
CA GLY A 381 -8.00 26.89 2.47
C GLY A 381 -6.90 26.69 1.42
N ALA A 382 -5.88 27.55 1.42
CA ALA A 382 -4.73 27.42 0.52
C ALA A 382 -3.92 26.14 0.78
N ILE A 383 -3.74 25.77 2.05
CA ILE A 383 -3.05 24.53 2.45
C ILE A 383 -3.82 23.29 1.99
N LEU A 384 -5.15 23.27 2.17
CA LEU A 384 -5.99 22.15 1.71
C LEU A 384 -5.97 22.00 0.19
N VAL A 385 -5.98 23.11 -0.56
CA VAL A 385 -5.84 23.08 -2.03
C VAL A 385 -4.45 22.59 -2.43
N ALA A 386 -3.39 22.98 -1.73
CA ALA A 386 -2.04 22.50 -2.00
C ALA A 386 -1.90 20.98 -1.75
N ILE A 387 -2.47 20.46 -0.66
CA ILE A 387 -2.53 19.02 -0.36
C ILE A 387 -3.31 18.29 -1.44
N PHE A 388 -4.48 18.81 -1.84
CA PHE A 388 -5.28 18.21 -2.90
C PHE A 388 -4.54 18.17 -4.26
N VAL A 389 -3.87 19.27 -4.63
CA VAL A 389 -3.07 19.33 -5.87
C VAL A 389 -1.86 18.41 -5.80
N PHE A 390 -1.22 18.28 -4.64
CA PHE A 390 -0.11 17.36 -4.41
C PHE A 390 -0.57 15.90 -4.57
N GLU A 391 -1.66 15.50 -3.92
CA GLU A 391 -2.23 14.16 -4.02
C GLU A 391 -2.73 13.85 -5.45
N TYR A 392 -3.34 14.82 -6.11
CA TYR A 392 -3.75 14.70 -7.50
C TYR A 392 -2.55 14.49 -8.44
N ARG A 393 -1.46 15.23 -8.22
CA ARG A 393 -0.21 15.07 -8.99
C ARG A 393 0.49 13.75 -8.66
N ARG A 394 0.48 13.29 -7.40
CA ARG A 394 1.00 11.99 -6.94
C ARG A 394 0.27 10.84 -7.64
N ARG A 395 -1.07 10.84 -7.62
CA ARG A 395 -1.92 9.86 -8.32
C ARG A 395 -1.71 9.88 -9.83
N SER A 396 -1.48 11.05 -10.42
CA SER A 396 -1.20 11.19 -11.86
C SER A 396 0.16 10.61 -12.25
N ARG A 397 1.20 10.78 -11.41
CA ARG A 397 2.53 10.18 -11.63
C ARG A 397 2.49 8.65 -11.52
N LEU A 398 1.71 8.11 -10.59
CA LEU A 398 1.46 6.66 -10.46
C LEU A 398 0.84 6.07 -11.74
N LYS A 399 -0.16 6.75 -12.32
CA LYS A 399 -0.76 6.31 -13.60
C LYS A 399 0.24 6.32 -14.76
N VAL A 400 1.15 7.30 -14.80
CA VAL A 400 2.21 7.39 -15.83
C VAL A 400 3.28 6.31 -15.62
N ALA A 401 3.68 6.04 -14.38
CA ALA A 401 4.64 5.00 -14.04
C ALA A 401 4.12 3.58 -14.40
N LEU A 402 2.85 3.30 -14.09
CA LEU A 402 2.16 2.07 -14.49
C LEU A 402 2.01 1.96 -16.02
N ALA A 403 1.78 3.08 -16.72
CA ALA A 403 1.73 3.11 -18.18
C ALA A 403 3.10 2.87 -18.83
N SER A 404 4.20 3.38 -18.25
CA SER A 404 5.55 3.09 -18.73
C SER A 404 5.98 1.64 -18.47
N ALA A 405 5.55 1.04 -17.35
CA ALA A 405 5.79 -0.37 -17.07
C ALA A 405 5.08 -1.30 -18.07
N ARG A 406 3.88 -0.93 -18.56
CA ARG A 406 3.18 -1.65 -19.64
C ARG A 406 3.86 -1.52 -21.01
N LYS A 407 4.63 -0.46 -21.27
CA LYS A 407 5.25 -0.21 -22.59
C LYS A 407 6.49 -1.08 -22.84
N HIS A 408 7.18 -1.52 -21.78
CA HIS A 408 8.34 -2.42 -21.89
C HIS A 408 7.95 -3.91 -22.06
N SER A 409 6.67 -4.28 -21.96
CA SER A 409 6.19 -5.66 -22.11
C SER A 409 5.67 -6.01 -23.51
N ARG A 410 5.64 -5.06 -24.46
CA ARG A 410 5.27 -5.38 -25.86
C ARG A 410 6.50 -5.76 -26.69
N VAL A 411 6.78 -7.06 -26.73
CA VAL A 411 7.53 -7.69 -27.82
C VAL A 411 6.78 -7.41 -29.14
N ARG A 412 7.46 -6.78 -30.11
CA ARG A 412 6.94 -6.56 -31.46
C ARG A 412 6.98 -7.89 -32.24
N LEU A 413 5.82 -8.41 -32.62
CA LEU A 413 5.70 -9.41 -33.69
C LEU A 413 5.47 -8.70 -35.04
N PRO A 414 6.04 -9.20 -36.14
CA PRO A 414 5.98 -8.55 -37.45
C PRO A 414 4.60 -8.69 -38.09
N THR A 415 4.17 -7.61 -38.72
CA THR A 415 2.90 -7.47 -39.43
C THR A 415 2.92 -8.32 -40.71
N VAL A 416 2.03 -9.31 -40.80
CA VAL A 416 1.72 -10.00 -42.07
C VAL A 416 0.50 -9.30 -42.69
N ASN A 417 0.69 -8.81 -43.91
CA ASN A 417 -0.33 -8.13 -44.72
C ASN A 417 -1.48 -9.09 -45.06
N THR A 418 -2.70 -8.77 -44.61
CA THR A 418 -3.93 -9.39 -45.08
C THR A 418 -4.34 -8.77 -46.42
N SER A 419 -4.10 -9.51 -47.51
CA SER A 419 -4.76 -9.26 -48.79
C SER A 419 -6.20 -9.79 -48.73
N THR A 420 -7.13 -8.96 -49.17
CA THR A 420 -8.57 -9.22 -49.30
C THR A 420 -8.87 -10.49 -50.08
N VAL A 421 -9.65 -11.43 -49.51
CA VAL A 421 -10.24 -12.57 -50.24
C VAL A 421 -11.76 -12.49 -50.18
N ARG A 422 -12.32 -12.38 -51.39
CA ARG A 422 -13.74 -12.41 -51.75
C ARG A 422 -14.28 -13.85 -51.64
N ALA A 423 -15.53 -13.99 -51.20
CA ALA A 423 -16.24 -15.26 -51.05
C ALA A 423 -16.29 -16.10 -52.35
N PRO A 424 -16.22 -17.45 -52.30
CA PRO A 424 -16.42 -18.30 -53.46
C PRO A 424 -17.86 -18.82 -53.57
N SER A 425 -18.34 -18.83 -54.82
CA SER A 425 -19.55 -19.50 -55.31
C SER A 425 -19.29 -21.01 -55.51
N PRO A 426 -20.30 -21.89 -55.38
CA PRO A 426 -20.10 -23.34 -55.44
C PRO A 426 -20.11 -23.82 -56.90
N ASN A 427 -19.03 -24.48 -57.33
CA ASN A 427 -18.95 -25.55 -58.35
C ASN A 427 -17.60 -25.50 -59.08
N ALA A 428 -16.64 -26.32 -58.63
CA ALA A 428 -15.55 -26.81 -59.48
C ALA A 428 -14.95 -28.10 -58.90
N LEU A 429 -14.82 -29.13 -59.75
CA LEU A 429 -14.21 -30.43 -59.48
C LEU A 429 -12.69 -30.34 -59.28
N PRO A 430 -12.05 -31.30 -58.58
CA PRO A 430 -10.63 -31.23 -58.25
C PRO A 430 -9.73 -31.82 -59.36
N PRO A 431 -8.51 -31.29 -59.59
CA PRO A 431 -7.49 -31.93 -60.41
C PRO A 431 -6.55 -32.86 -59.60
N PRO A 432 -5.83 -33.78 -60.26
CA PRO A 432 -5.16 -34.94 -59.65
C PRO A 432 -3.77 -34.64 -59.06
N PRO A 433 -3.17 -35.57 -58.28
CA PRO A 433 -1.93 -35.31 -57.55
C PRO A 433 -0.70 -35.43 -58.46
N VAL A 434 0.22 -34.46 -58.35
CA VAL A 434 1.54 -34.52 -58.99
C VAL A 434 2.59 -34.93 -57.97
N TYR A 435 3.48 -35.81 -58.43
CA TYR A 435 4.44 -36.60 -57.67
C TYR A 435 5.89 -36.17 -57.98
N ARG A 436 6.68 -35.98 -56.90
CA ARG A 436 8.17 -36.06 -56.76
C ARG A 436 9.05 -35.08 -57.59
N PRO A 437 10.36 -34.92 -57.28
CA PRO A 437 11.25 -35.71 -56.41
C PRO A 437 12.11 -34.95 -55.38
N ARG A 438 12.70 -35.79 -54.52
CA ARG A 438 13.79 -35.57 -53.56
C ARG A 438 15.12 -35.36 -54.32
N ALA A 439 15.95 -34.45 -53.84
CA ALA A 439 17.39 -34.47 -54.06
C ALA A 439 18.08 -33.94 -52.80
N ASP A 440 18.99 -34.76 -52.32
CA ASP A 440 19.90 -34.55 -51.20
C ASP A 440 20.96 -33.50 -51.58
N ASP A 441 21.40 -32.69 -50.62
CA ASP A 441 22.81 -32.63 -50.24
C ASP A 441 23.02 -31.73 -49.02
N ALA A 442 24.03 -32.12 -48.25
CA ALA A 442 24.39 -31.64 -46.94
C ALA A 442 24.85 -30.17 -46.95
N ASP A 443 24.55 -29.46 -45.87
CA ASP A 443 25.58 -28.68 -45.17
C ASP A 443 25.16 -28.42 -43.72
N ALA A 444 25.98 -28.97 -42.82
CA ALA A 444 25.90 -28.76 -41.39
C ALA A 444 26.43 -27.36 -41.06
N ILE A 445 25.60 -26.50 -40.48
CA ILE A 445 26.05 -25.27 -39.83
C ILE A 445 25.80 -25.39 -38.33
N LEU A 446 26.92 -25.42 -37.62
CA LEU A 446 27.11 -25.51 -36.19
C LEU A 446 26.42 -24.35 -35.42
N PRO A 447 26.05 -24.55 -34.14
CA PRO A 447 25.58 -23.48 -33.27
C PRO A 447 26.71 -22.48 -32.94
N PRO A 448 26.39 -21.19 -32.72
CA PRO A 448 27.39 -20.17 -32.38
C PRO A 448 28.03 -20.41 -30.99
N PRO A 449 29.25 -19.91 -30.77
CA PRO A 449 30.08 -20.28 -29.62
C PRO A 449 29.62 -19.61 -28.31
N VAL A 450 29.63 -20.42 -27.26
CA VAL A 450 29.55 -20.00 -25.86
C VAL A 450 30.76 -19.11 -25.57
N THR A 451 30.54 -17.81 -25.45
CA THR A 451 31.58 -16.91 -24.94
C THR A 451 31.56 -17.02 -23.42
N ALA A 452 32.65 -17.54 -22.86
CA ALA A 452 32.86 -17.66 -21.42
C ALA A 452 32.75 -16.28 -20.75
N MET A 453 31.74 -16.11 -19.89
CA MET A 453 31.70 -14.99 -18.96
C MET A 453 32.82 -15.15 -17.93
N ALA A 454 33.70 -14.15 -17.89
CA ALA A 454 34.76 -14.03 -16.90
C ALA A 454 34.18 -13.98 -15.47
N PRO A 455 34.85 -14.59 -14.47
CA PRO A 455 34.40 -14.54 -13.08
C PRO A 455 34.50 -13.11 -12.51
N PRO A 456 33.63 -12.74 -11.55
CA PRO A 456 33.60 -11.39 -10.98
C PRO A 456 34.90 -11.08 -10.22
N PRO A 457 35.33 -9.81 -10.18
CA PRO A 457 36.56 -9.43 -9.48
C PRO A 457 36.42 -9.66 -7.97
N LYS A 458 37.42 -10.33 -7.41
CA LYS A 458 37.63 -10.45 -5.96
C LYS A 458 37.93 -9.07 -5.39
N TYR A 459 37.17 -8.67 -4.37
CA TYR A 459 37.52 -7.54 -3.50
C TYR A 459 38.81 -7.89 -2.75
N SER A 460 39.91 -7.21 -3.07
CA SER A 460 41.13 -7.20 -2.28
C SER A 460 41.28 -5.84 -1.59
N GLU A 461 41.26 -5.90 -0.26
CA GLU A 461 42.13 -5.19 0.68
C GLU A 461 42.48 -3.72 0.43
N ALA A 462 41.90 -2.88 1.30
CA ALA A 462 42.62 -1.92 2.15
C ALA A 462 43.88 -1.26 1.56
N VAL A 463 43.70 -0.27 0.69
CA VAL A 463 44.70 0.77 0.46
C VAL A 463 43.96 2.11 0.33
N GLY A 464 43.91 2.84 1.44
CA GLY A 464 43.33 4.18 1.49
C GLY A 464 43.17 4.73 2.91
N SER A 465 42.86 3.88 3.89
CA SER A 465 42.48 4.37 5.23
C SER A 465 43.65 4.80 6.11
N GLU A 466 44.87 4.29 5.95
CA GLU A 466 45.99 4.66 6.83
C GLU A 466 46.63 6.01 6.46
N ALA A 467 46.77 6.32 5.16
CA ALA A 467 47.27 7.62 4.73
C ALA A 467 46.27 8.75 5.05
N GLU A 468 44.97 8.47 4.87
CA GLU A 468 43.90 9.43 5.18
C GLU A 468 43.75 9.63 6.69
N LYS A 469 43.86 8.57 7.50
CA LYS A 469 43.89 8.65 8.96
C LYS A 469 45.14 9.39 9.48
N ALA A 470 46.32 9.15 8.90
CA ALA A 470 47.54 9.84 9.30
C ALA A 470 47.49 11.34 8.97
N THR A 471 46.81 11.73 7.89
CA THR A 471 46.63 13.13 7.51
C THR A 471 45.66 13.84 8.47
N LEU A 472 44.56 13.18 8.84
CA LEU A 472 43.58 13.70 9.80
C LEU A 472 44.13 13.80 11.24
N GLU A 473 44.96 12.85 11.69
CA GLU A 473 45.62 12.91 13.00
C GLU A 473 46.71 13.98 13.09
N MET A 474 47.26 14.42 11.96
CA MET A 474 48.23 15.52 11.89
C MET A 474 47.53 16.88 11.88
N GLU A 475 46.36 16.97 11.25
CA GLU A 475 45.53 18.17 11.22
C GLU A 475 44.89 18.47 12.59
N TYR A 476 44.52 17.42 13.35
CA TYR A 476 44.00 17.57 14.71
C TYR A 476 45.06 18.03 15.72
N ARG A 477 46.33 17.62 15.54
CA ARG A 477 47.45 18.00 16.43
C ARG A 477 47.91 19.45 16.27
N ASN A 478 47.52 20.13 15.20
CA ASN A 478 47.91 21.51 14.91
C ASN A 478 46.81 22.53 15.29
N ARG A 479 45.76 22.11 16.00
CA ARG A 479 44.63 22.97 16.43
C ARG A 479 44.46 23.14 17.94
N ASP A 480 45.37 22.56 18.73
CA ASP A 480 45.64 22.96 20.12
C ASP A 480 46.82 23.94 20.15
#